data_AF-A0A7X1MF13-F1
#
_entry.id   AF-A0A7X1MF13-F1
#
_cell.length_a   1.000
_cell.length_b   1.000
_cell.length_c   1.000
_cell.angle_alpha   90.00
_cell.angle_beta   90.00
_cell.angle_gamma   90.00
#
_symmetry.space_group_name_H-M   'P 1'
#
loop_
_entity.id
_entity.type
_entity.pdbx_description
1 polymer ?
#
loop_
_entity_poly.entity_id
_entity_poly.type
_entity_poly.pdbx_seq_one_letter_code
_entity_poly.pdbx_strand_id
1 'polypeptide(L)'
;MSAHADDTHADNTHADNQSGDLISAVVQAVRRVIDDPVAEVGTDSLLREDLGFDSVLIMQLKYRVEQAVPELGELSLPDMVDSMTSVGSLVAYLRDRLVKAAV
;
A
#
# COMPACT_ATOMS: atom_id res chain seq x y z
N MET A 1 38.52 25.51 7.03
CA MET A 1 38.75 24.07 6.88
C MET A 1 38.02 23.36 8.01
N SER A 2 36.85 22.80 7.74
CA SER A 2 36.28 21.70 8.52
C SER A 2 35.58 20.80 7.53
N ALA A 3 36.27 19.72 7.21
CA ALA A 3 35.71 18.57 6.54
C ALA A 3 34.81 17.85 7.52
N HIS A 4 33.57 17.56 7.12
CA HIS A 4 32.82 16.47 7.71
C HIS A 4 32.43 15.56 6.55
N ALA A 5 33.35 14.62 6.31
CA ALA A 5 33.04 13.38 5.62
C ALA A 5 32.42 12.46 6.67
N ASP A 6 31.23 11.96 6.35
CA ASP A 6 30.60 10.79 6.97
C ASP A 6 29.83 10.15 5.81
N ASP A 7 30.53 9.38 4.98
CA ASP A 7 30.68 7.93 5.08
C ASP A 7 29.34 7.17 5.04
N THR A 8 28.95 6.89 3.80
CA THR A 8 28.34 5.63 3.34
C THR A 8 27.67 4.75 4.39
N HIS A 9 26.34 4.70 4.36
CA HIS A 9 25.60 3.54 4.89
C HIS A 9 24.59 3.00 3.87
N ALA A 10 24.95 1.82 3.37
CA ALA A 10 24.12 0.67 2.98
C ALA A 10 22.94 0.85 2.02
N ASP A 11 23.19 0.35 0.81
CA ASP A 11 22.31 -0.12 -0.27
C ASP A 11 21.03 -0.90 0.18
N ASN A 12 20.95 -1.37 1.43
CA ASN A 12 19.80 -2.10 1.99
C ASN A 12 18.60 -1.22 2.39
N THR A 13 18.71 0.10 2.30
CA THR A 13 17.66 1.06 2.69
C THR A 13 16.52 1.15 1.68
N HIS A 14 16.71 0.68 0.43
CA HIS A 14 15.70 0.84 -0.62
C HIS A 14 14.47 -0.07 -0.44
N ALA A 15 14.64 -1.34 -0.09
CA ALA A 15 13.50 -2.27 0.01
C ALA A 15 12.62 -2.04 1.25
N ASP A 16 13.23 -1.60 2.35
CA ASP A 16 12.52 -1.27 3.59
C ASP A 16 11.74 0.04 3.45
N ASN A 17 12.35 1.05 2.81
CA ASN A 17 11.67 2.30 2.48
C ASN A 17 10.54 2.10 1.48
N GLN A 18 10.74 1.30 0.42
CA GLN A 18 9.66 0.97 -0.52
C GLN A 18 8.48 0.27 0.16
N SER A 19 8.74 -0.54 1.18
CA SER A 19 7.68 -1.17 1.97
C SER A 19 6.92 -0.13 2.81
N GLY A 20 7.63 0.80 3.45
CA GLY A 20 7.02 1.92 4.17
C GLY A 20 6.22 2.87 3.27
N ASP A 21 6.72 3.15 2.07
CA ASP A 21 6.06 3.96 1.05
C ASP A 21 4.79 3.26 0.53
N LEU A 22 4.84 1.95 0.27
CA LEU A 22 3.67 1.17 -0.14
C LEU A 22 2.61 1.14 0.96
N ILE A 23 3.00 0.89 2.21
CA ILE A 23 2.07 0.94 3.36
C ILE A 23 1.41 2.31 3.43
N SER A 24 2.21 3.37 3.38
CA SER A 24 1.71 4.76 3.44
C SER A 24 0.77 5.09 2.28
N ALA A 25 1.10 4.64 1.06
CA ALA A 25 0.27 4.84 -0.12
C ALA A 25 -1.07 4.09 0.00
N VAL A 26 -1.06 2.84 0.46
CA VAL A 26 -2.28 2.04 0.67
C VAL A 26 -3.14 2.65 1.77
N VAL A 27 -2.56 3.00 2.92
CA VAL A 27 -3.28 3.65 4.02
C VAL A 27 -3.91 4.97 3.56
N GLN A 28 -3.17 5.80 2.81
CA GLN A 28 -3.73 7.02 2.24
C GLN A 28 -4.85 6.75 1.23
N ALA A 29 -4.69 5.75 0.35
CA ALA A 29 -5.70 5.39 -0.63
C ALA A 29 -6.99 4.93 0.08
N VAL A 30 -6.86 4.10 1.12
CA VAL A 30 -7.96 3.63 1.97
C VAL A 30 -8.69 4.80 2.61
N ARG A 31 -7.98 5.70 3.31
CA ARG A 31 -8.55 6.90 3.95
C ARG A 31 -9.32 7.80 2.98
N ARG A 32 -8.77 8.01 1.78
CA ARG A 32 -9.48 8.78 0.74
C ARG A 32 -10.73 8.07 0.22
N VAL A 33 -10.78 6.74 0.25
CA VAL A 33 -11.93 5.97 -0.26
C VAL A 33 -13.09 6.03 0.72
N ILE A 34 -12.81 5.90 2.01
CA ILE A 34 -13.82 6.01 3.09
C ILE A 34 -14.20 7.47 3.39
N ASP A 35 -13.58 8.43 2.71
CA ASP A 35 -13.73 9.88 2.95
C ASP A 35 -13.48 10.29 4.42
N ASP A 36 -12.69 9.48 5.13
CA ASP A 36 -12.37 9.67 6.54
C ASP A 36 -10.86 9.89 6.72
N PRO A 37 -10.42 11.16 6.82
CA PRO A 37 -9.02 11.49 7.01
C PRO A 37 -8.55 11.27 8.47
N VAL A 38 -9.45 11.12 9.43
CA VAL A 38 -9.13 10.93 10.86
C VAL A 38 -9.19 9.48 11.30
N ALA A 39 -9.80 8.59 10.51
CA ALA A 39 -9.78 7.16 10.74
C ALA A 39 -8.35 6.67 11.00
N GLU A 40 -8.14 6.02 12.15
CA GLU A 40 -6.88 5.37 12.49
C GLU A 40 -6.77 4.06 11.71
N VAL A 41 -6.27 4.19 10.48
CA VAL A 41 -6.03 3.06 9.58
C VAL A 41 -4.61 2.57 9.77
N GLY A 42 -4.47 1.39 10.38
CA GLY A 42 -3.21 0.68 10.55
C GLY A 42 -3.18 -0.59 9.72
N THR A 43 -2.01 -1.24 9.70
CA THR A 43 -1.78 -2.53 9.02
C THR A 43 -2.70 -3.64 9.56
N ASP A 44 -3.03 -3.58 10.85
CA ASP A 44 -3.92 -4.53 11.52
C ASP A 44 -5.42 -4.21 11.36
N SER A 45 -5.78 -3.04 10.80
CA SER A 45 -7.18 -2.64 10.61
C SER A 45 -7.86 -3.54 9.59
N LEU A 46 -9.07 -4.01 9.94
CA LEU A 46 -9.86 -4.88 9.07
C LEU A 46 -10.66 -4.04 8.08
N LEU A 47 -10.37 -4.21 6.78
CA LEU A 47 -11.01 -3.39 5.73
C LEU A 47 -12.53 -3.59 5.70
N ARG A 48 -13.01 -4.82 5.83
CA ARG A 48 -14.45 -5.12 5.79
C ARG A 48 -15.16 -4.91 7.12
N GLU A 49 -14.52 -5.23 8.22
CA GLU A 49 -15.16 -5.23 9.54
C GLU A 49 -15.02 -3.89 10.27
N ASP A 50 -13.83 -3.28 10.28
CA ASP A 50 -13.62 -1.97 10.92
C ASP A 50 -13.97 -0.81 9.99
N LEU A 51 -13.56 -0.90 8.72
CA LEU A 51 -13.65 0.20 7.77
C LEU A 51 -14.87 0.11 6.84
N GLY A 52 -15.63 -0.98 6.90
CA GLY A 52 -16.86 -1.15 6.12
C GLY A 52 -16.64 -1.15 4.61
N PHE A 53 -15.54 -1.71 4.11
CA PHE A 53 -15.27 -1.76 2.66
C PHE A 53 -16.29 -2.62 1.91
N ASP A 54 -17.23 -1.95 1.26
CA ASP A 54 -18.15 -2.54 0.29
C ASP A 54 -17.53 -2.69 -1.11
N SER A 55 -18.17 -3.48 -1.97
CA SER A 55 -17.75 -3.70 -3.37
C SER A 55 -17.50 -2.40 -4.16
N VAL A 56 -18.24 -1.34 -3.86
CA VAL A 56 -18.06 -0.01 -4.49
C VAL A 56 -16.76 0.66 -4.00
N LEU A 57 -16.49 0.59 -2.70
CA LEU A 57 -15.27 1.14 -2.11
C LEU A 57 -14.04 0.36 -2.57
N ILE A 58 -14.16 -0.97 -2.67
CA ILE A 58 -13.11 -1.84 -3.20
C ILE A 58 -12.76 -1.46 -4.65
N MET A 59 -13.76 -1.22 -5.49
CA MET A 59 -13.54 -0.76 -6.87
C MET A 59 -12.84 0.60 -6.92
N GLN A 60 -13.19 1.53 -6.04
CA GLN A 60 -12.52 2.84 -5.95
C GLN A 60 -11.08 2.72 -5.42
N LEU A 61 -10.85 1.84 -4.44
CA LEU A 61 -9.52 1.58 -3.89
C LEU A 61 -8.61 0.98 -4.95
N LYS A 62 -9.10 -0.02 -5.67
CA LYS A 62 -8.43 -0.61 -6.83
C LYS A 62 -7.93 0.48 -7.77
N TYR A 63 -8.84 1.34 -8.23
CA TYR A 63 -8.51 2.42 -9.15
C TYR A 63 -7.44 3.37 -8.58
N ARG A 64 -7.55 3.73 -7.30
CA ARG A 64 -6.54 4.61 -6.67
C ARG A 64 -5.18 3.96 -6.50
N VAL A 65 -5.14 2.67 -6.15
CA VAL A 65 -3.89 1.91 -6.04
C VAL A 65 -3.21 1.81 -7.40
N GLU A 66 -3.97 1.49 -8.46
CA GLU A 66 -3.46 1.45 -9.83
C GLU A 66 -2.92 2.81 -10.29
N GLN A 67 -3.57 3.92 -9.89
CA GLN A 67 -3.07 5.26 -10.18
C GLN A 67 -1.84 5.66 -9.36
N ALA A 68 -1.78 5.25 -8.09
CA ALA A 68 -0.66 5.56 -7.21
C ALA A 68 0.58 4.76 -7.61
N VAL A 69 0.39 3.52 -8.07
CA VAL A 69 1.46 2.58 -8.41
C VAL A 69 1.14 1.93 -9.76
N PRO A 70 1.37 2.64 -10.88
CA PRO A 70 1.07 2.11 -12.22
C PRO A 70 1.92 0.88 -12.59
N GLU A 71 3.03 0.64 -11.88
CA GLU A 71 3.91 -0.53 -12.04
C GLU A 71 3.21 -1.86 -11.72
N LEU A 72 2.15 -1.84 -10.89
CA LEU A 72 1.34 -3.01 -10.58
C LEU A 72 0.52 -3.53 -11.77
N GLY A 73 0.24 -2.66 -12.74
CA GLY A 73 -0.68 -2.93 -13.84
C GLY A 73 -2.14 -3.10 -13.37
N GLU A 74 -2.92 -3.86 -14.13
CA GLU A 74 -4.33 -4.10 -13.84
C GLU A 74 -4.48 -5.14 -12.71
N LEU A 75 -5.12 -4.73 -11.61
CA LEU A 75 -5.39 -5.60 -10.49
C LEU A 75 -6.67 -6.42 -10.72
N SER A 76 -6.65 -7.69 -10.35
CA SER A 76 -7.88 -8.49 -10.29
C SER A 76 -8.75 -8.03 -9.12
N LEU A 77 -9.98 -7.60 -9.41
CA LEU A 77 -10.97 -7.31 -8.36
C LEU A 77 -11.21 -8.50 -7.41
N PRO A 78 -11.41 -9.75 -7.86
CA PRO A 78 -11.62 -10.87 -6.94
C PRO A 78 -10.40 -11.15 -6.04
N ASP A 79 -9.17 -11.06 -6.58
CA ASP A 79 -7.94 -11.23 -5.78
C ASP A 79 -7.74 -10.08 -4.80
N MET A 80 -8.11 -8.85 -5.18
CA MET A 80 -8.16 -7.73 -4.25
C MET A 80 -9.16 -7.99 -3.15
N VAL A 81 -10.39 -8.41 -3.47
CA VAL A 81 -11.39 -8.72 -2.45
C VAL A 81 -10.86 -9.80 -1.49
N ASP A 82 -10.23 -10.85 -1.98
CA ASP A 82 -9.65 -11.90 -1.14
C ASP A 82 -8.54 -11.37 -0.21
N SER A 83 -7.63 -10.55 -0.75
CA SER A 83 -6.54 -9.91 0.01
C SER A 83 -7.00 -8.77 0.93
N MET A 84 -8.18 -8.19 0.73
CA MET A 84 -8.77 -7.11 1.55
C MET A 84 -9.38 -7.61 2.86
N THR A 85 -8.68 -8.51 3.55
CA THR A 85 -9.02 -8.94 4.91
C THR A 85 -8.55 -7.89 5.92
N SER A 86 -7.29 -7.48 5.82
CA SER A 86 -6.70 -6.35 6.56
C SER A 86 -5.87 -5.48 5.61
N VAL A 87 -5.54 -4.26 6.06
CA VAL A 87 -4.63 -3.38 5.31
C VAL A 87 -3.28 -4.05 5.07
N GLY A 88 -2.76 -4.80 6.05
CA GLY A 88 -1.52 -5.56 5.93
C GLY A 88 -1.56 -6.65 4.88
N SER A 89 -2.66 -7.41 4.81
CA SER A 89 -2.87 -8.42 3.77
C SER A 89 -2.90 -7.79 2.37
N LEU A 90 -3.55 -6.63 2.24
CA LEU A 90 -3.58 -5.88 0.99
C LEU A 90 -2.17 -5.40 0.60
N VAL A 91 -1.42 -4.79 1.52
CA VAL A 91 -0.04 -4.35 1.28
C VAL A 91 0.84 -5.52 0.85
N ALA A 92 0.75 -6.66 1.53
CA ALA A 92 1.53 -7.85 1.20
C ALA A 92 1.22 -8.37 -0.21
N TYR A 93 -0.06 -8.37 -0.60
CA TYR A 93 -0.50 -8.72 -1.95
C TYR A 93 0.05 -7.78 -3.02
N LEU A 94 -0.02 -6.45 -2.78
CA LEU A 94 0.51 -5.46 -3.72
C LEU A 94 2.04 -5.56 -3.84
N ARG A 95 2.75 -5.83 -2.74
CA ARG A 95 4.20 -6.04 -2.76
C ARG A 95 4.58 -7.25 -3.61
N ASP A 96 3.89 -8.38 -3.42
CA ASP A 96 4.12 -9.60 -4.21
C ASP A 96 3.88 -9.34 -5.71
N ARG A 97 2.83 -8.58 -6.04
CA ARG A 97 2.55 -8.13 -7.41
C ARG A 97 3.66 -7.25 -7.99
N LEU A 98 4.18 -6.29 -7.23
CA LEU A 98 5.30 -5.44 -7.66
C LEU A 98 6.56 -6.27 -7.97
N VAL A 99 6.90 -7.20 -7.08
CA VAL A 99 8.06 -8.09 -7.30
C VAL A 99 7.86 -8.93 -8.57
N LYS A 100 6.65 -9.46 -8.79
CA LYS A 100 6.31 -10.22 -10.00
C LYS A 100 6.30 -9.37 -11.28
N ALA A 101 5.98 -8.09 -11.19
CA ALA A 101 5.99 -7.18 -12.33
C ALA A 101 7.40 -6.71 -12.70
N ALA A 102 8.34 -6.73 -11.74
CA ALA A 102 9.72 -6.30 -11.93
C ALA A 102 10.66 -7.41 -12.46
N VAL A 103 10.20 -8.67 -12.53
CA VAL A 103 10.96 -9.84 -13.02
C VAL A 103 10.58 -10.24 -14.44
#